data_AF-A0A3N4NAL3-F1
#
_entry.id   AF-A0A3N4NAL3-F1
#
_cell.length_a   1.000
_cell.length_b   1.000
_cell.length_c   1.000
_cell.angle_alpha   90.00
_cell.angle_beta   90.00
_cell.angle_gamma   90.00
#
_symmetry.space_group_name_H-M   'P 1'
#
loop_
_entity.id
_entity.type
_entity.pdbx_description
1 polymer ?
#
loop_
_entity_poly.entity_id
_entity_poly.type
_entity_poly.pdbx_seq_one_letter_code
_entity_poly.pdbx_strand_id
1 'polypeptide(L)' 'LGTFTGYATLCLAEGLQADGEIHTIDVNEELVDFQRKYFDKSAYGKQIHQHLGNALDIIPELDKTYDLVFIDADKPNY' A
#
# COMPACT_ATOMS: atom_id res chain seq x y z
N LEU A 1 -2.93 5.06 -0.39
CA LEU A 1 -1.94 6.13 -0.18
C LEU A 1 -1.91 6.45 1.30
N GLY A 2 -0.74 6.33 1.93
CA GLY A 2 -0.62 6.29 3.40
C GLY A 2 -0.72 4.86 3.90
N THR A 3 0.41 4.27 4.26
CA THR A 3 0.48 2.87 4.73
C THR A 3 0.60 2.83 6.26
N PHE A 4 1.37 3.74 6.84
CA PHE A 4 1.76 3.79 8.24
C PHE A 4 2.18 2.42 8.78
N THR A 5 1.47 1.83 9.73
CA THR A 5 1.78 0.50 10.28
C THR A 5 1.17 -0.66 9.47
N GLY A 6 0.41 -0.37 8.41
CA GLY A 6 -0.12 -1.35 7.46
C GLY A 6 -1.48 -1.93 7.80
N TYR A 7 -2.16 -1.47 8.86
CA TYR A 7 -3.44 -2.04 9.30
C TYR A 7 -4.54 -1.93 8.23
N ALA A 8 -4.73 -0.73 7.66
CA ALA A 8 -5.72 -0.53 6.60
C ALA A 8 -5.41 -1.38 5.36
N THR A 9 -4.13 -1.49 4.99
CA THR A 9 -3.67 -2.34 3.88
C THR A 9 -4.05 -3.81 4.10
N LEU A 10 -3.89 -4.33 5.31
CA LEU A 10 -4.31 -5.71 5.65
C LEU A 10 -5.82 -5.87 5.59
N CYS A 11 -6.60 -4.93 6.14
CA CYS A 11 -8.06 -4.95 6.06
C CYS A 11 -8.56 -4.94 4.60
N LEU A 12 -7.93 -4.15 3.73
CA LEU A 12 -8.25 -4.15 2.30
C LEU A 12 -7.87 -5.47 1.64
N ALA A 13 -6.74 -6.07 2.03
CA ALA A 13 -6.29 -7.36 1.49
C ALA A 13 -7.25 -8.51 1.81
N GLU A 14 -7.93 -8.46 2.96
CA GLU A 14 -8.94 -9.46 3.33
C GLU A 14 -10.16 -9.49 2.39
N GLY A 15 -10.47 -8.38 1.73
CA GLY A 15 -11.55 -8.28 0.73
C GLY A 15 -11.10 -8.59 -0.70
N LEU A 16 -9.83 -8.90 -0.91
CA LEU A 16 -9.23 -9.03 -2.23
C LEU A 16 -9.58 -10.38 -2.87
N GLN A 17 -9.71 -10.38 -4.21
CA GLN A 17 -9.77 -11.63 -4.97
C GLN A 17 -8.44 -12.38 -4.88
N ALA A 18 -8.46 -13.69 -5.16
CA ALA A 18 -7.29 -14.56 -5.02
C ALA A 18 -6.08 -14.12 -5.86
N ASP A 19 -6.34 -13.44 -6.98
CA ASP A 19 -5.36 -12.89 -7.92
C ASP A 19 -5.24 -11.36 -7.86
N GLY A 20 -5.95 -10.72 -6.93
CA GLY A 20 -5.87 -9.27 -6.77
C GLY A 20 -4.53 -8.84 -6.17
N GLU A 21 -4.19 -7.57 -6.40
CA GLU A 21 -2.99 -6.93 -5.89
C GLU A 21 -3.35 -5.63 -5.15
N ILE A 22 -2.55 -5.28 -4.14
CA ILE A 22 -2.62 -3.99 -3.45
C ILE A 22 -1.29 -3.29 -3.61
N HIS A 23 -1.33 -2.09 -4.16
CA HIS A 23 -0.21 -1.16 -4.20
C HIS A 23 -0.38 -0.15 -3.07
N THR A 24 0.59 -0.11 -2.16
CA THR A 24 0.57 0.80 -1.01
C THR A 24 1.83 1.66 -1.01
N ILE A 25 1.67 2.96 -0.76
CA ILE A 25 2.74 3.96 -0.86
C ILE A 25 2.86 4.67 0.48
N ASP A 26 4.08 4.75 0.99
CA ASP A 26 4.43 5.53 2.17
C ASP A 26 5.76 6.27 1.96
N VAL A 27 5.91 7.43 2.59
CA VAL A 27 7.15 8.22 2.53
C VAL A 27 8.10 7.88 3.67
N ASN A 28 7.61 7.24 4.74
CA ASN A 28 8.40 6.95 5.91
C ASN A 28 9.20 5.64 5.78
N GLU A 29 10.49 5.78 5.48
CA GLU A 29 11.45 4.69 5.34
C GLU A 29 11.53 3.80 6.59
N GLU A 30 11.45 4.38 7.80
CA GLU A 30 11.55 3.65 9.06
C GLU A 30 10.44 2.60 9.24
N LEU A 31 9.32 2.76 8.54
CA LEU A 31 8.17 1.87 8.64
C LEU A 31 8.18 0.74 7.60
N VAL A 32 9.01 0.81 6.57
CA VAL A 32 8.96 -0.14 5.44
C VAL A 32 9.18 -1.58 5.90
N ASP A 33 10.24 -1.81 6.68
CA ASP A 33 10.56 -3.13 7.23
C ASP A 33 9.51 -3.61 8.24
N PHE A 34 8.97 -2.68 9.04
CA PHE A 34 7.91 -2.98 9.99
C PHE A 34 6.66 -3.49 9.27
N GLN A 35 6.18 -2.72 8.29
CA GLN A 35 5.03 -3.06 7.44
C GLN A 35 5.25 -4.42 6.76
N ARG A 36 6.41 -4.60 6.10
CA ARG A 36 6.75 -5.82 5.35
C ARG A 36 6.72 -7.05 6.24
N LYS A 37 7.30 -6.97 7.44
CA LYS A 37 7.30 -8.04 8.44
C LYS A 37 5.89 -8.52 8.80
N TYR A 38 4.90 -7.64 8.88
CA TYR A 38 3.52 -8.03 9.21
C TYR A 38 2.75 -8.48 7.98
N PHE A 39 2.97 -7.87 6.82
CA PHE A 39 2.40 -8.35 5.57
C PHE A 39 2.86 -9.77 5.25
N ASP A 40 4.14 -10.11 5.47
CA ASP A 40 4.66 -11.46 5.24
C ASP A 40 4.14 -12.51 6.24
N LYS A 41 3.68 -12.07 7.41
CA LYS A 41 2.98 -12.94 8.38
C LYS A 41 1.52 -13.18 8.02
N SER A 42 0.96 -12.39 7.12
CA SER A 42 -0.41 -12.56 6.63
C SER A 42 -0.47 -13.52 5.45
N ALA A 43 -1.65 -14.04 5.14
CA ALA A 43 -1.87 -14.81 3.91
C ALA A 43 -1.67 -13.98 2.63
N TYR A 44 -1.69 -12.65 2.73
CA TYR A 44 -1.72 -11.72 1.61
C TYR A 44 -0.36 -11.11 1.28
N GLY A 45 0.72 -11.51 1.96
CA GLY A 45 2.03 -10.86 1.82
C GLY A 45 2.50 -10.75 0.37
N LYS A 46 2.22 -11.76 -0.45
CA LYS A 46 2.57 -11.80 -1.88
C LYS A 46 1.74 -10.87 -2.76
N GLN A 47 0.56 -10.47 -2.29
CA GLN A 47 -0.37 -9.60 -3.01
C GLN A 47 -0.16 -8.12 -2.65
N ILE A 48 0.66 -7.82 -1.63
CA ILE A 48 0.89 -6.45 -1.16
C ILE A 48 2.26 -5.95 -1.65
N HIS A 49 2.22 -4.99 -2.57
CA HIS A 49 3.36 -4.28 -3.15
C HIS A 49 3.57 -2.95 -2.43
N GLN A 50 4.68 -2.82 -1.71
CA GLN A 50 5.07 -1.59 -1.01
C GLN A 50 5.95 -0.74 -1.90
N HIS A 51 5.66 0.56 -1.94
CA HIS A 51 6.48 1.57 -2.60
C HIS A 51 6.89 2.62 -1.58
N LEU A 52 8.19 2.89 -1.47
CA LEU A 52 8.74 3.90 -0.57
C LEU A 52 9.01 5.18 -1.37
N GLY A 53 8.41 6.29 -0.95
CA GLY A 53 8.65 7.61 -1.51
C GLY A 53 7.41 8.49 -1.54
N ASN A 54 7.51 9.65 -2.21
CA ASN A 54 6.37 10.52 -2.41
C ASN A 54 5.40 9.91 -3.42
N ALA A 55 4.12 9.86 -3.07
CA ALA A 55 3.07 9.35 -3.95
C ALA A 55 3.01 10.10 -5.29
N LEU A 56 3.26 11.41 -5.32
CA LEU A 56 3.24 12.21 -6.55
C LEU A 56 4.34 11.80 -7.54
N ASP A 57 5.46 11.28 -7.05
CA ASP A 57 6.58 10.82 -7.88
C ASP A 57 6.37 9.37 -8.34
N ILE A 58 5.79 8.53 -7.48
CA ILE A 58 5.63 7.08 -7.74
C ILE A 58 4.42 6.80 -8.63
N ILE A 59 3.28 7.46 -8.41
CA ILE A 59 2.02 7.17 -9.13
C ILE A 59 2.21 7.22 -10.67
N PRO A 60 2.91 8.22 -11.25
CA PRO A 60 3.17 8.27 -12.68
C PRO A 60 3.95 7.08 -13.25
N GLU A 61 4.71 6.36 -12.43
CA GLU A 61 5.49 5.18 -12.83
C GLU A 61 4.67 3.89 -12.78
N LEU A 62 3.50 3.91 -12.13
CA LEU A 62 2.63 2.76 -11.98
C LEU A 62 1.62 2.67 -13.14
N ASP A 63 2.03 2.00 -14.23
CA ASP A 63 1.16 1.73 -15.39
C ASP A 63 0.16 0.59 -15.09
N LYS A 64 -0.85 0.92 -14.28
CA LYS A 64 -1.90 0.00 -13.81
C LYS A 64 -3.26 0.69 -13.81
N THR A 65 -4.31 -0.10 -14.00
CA THR A 65 -5.69 0.34 -13.76
C THR A 65 -6.12 -0.11 -12.37
N TYR A 66 -6.74 0.78 -11.60
CA TYR A 66 -7.15 0.52 -10.22
C TYR A 66 -8.67 0.49 -10.11
N ASP A 67 -9.21 -0.56 -9.49
CA ASP A 67 -10.65 -0.66 -9.17
C ASP A 67 -11.03 0.20 -7.96
N LEU A 68 -10.09 0.39 -7.04
CA LEU A 68 -10.29 1.16 -5.81
C LEU A 68 -9.00 1.88 -5.42
N VAL A 69 -9.13 3.16 -5.07
CA VAL A 69 -8.05 3.97 -4.50
C VAL A 69 -8.47 4.44 -3.12
N PHE A 70 -7.71 4.04 -2.10
CA PHE A 70 -7.87 4.50 -0.72
C PHE A 70 -6.80 5.54 -0.41
N ILE A 71 -7.19 6.73 0.06
CA ILE A 71 -6.30 7.85 0.39
C ILE A 71 -6.51 8.23 1.84
N ASP A 72 -5.48 7.99 2.66
CA ASP A 72 -5.39 8.40 4.07
C ASP A 72 -3.99 8.99 4.33
N ALA A 73 -3.63 9.98 3.52
CA ALA A 73 -2.36 10.69 3.58
C ALA A 73 -2.48 12.06 2.95
N ASP A 74 -1.72 13.02 3.45
CA ASP A 74 -1.50 14.32 2.79
C ASP A 74 -2.80 15.11 2.47
N LYS A 75 -3.59 15.40 3.52
CA LYS A 75 -4.86 16.15 3.45
C LYS A 75 -4.84 17.44 2.61
N PRO A 76 -3.76 18.23 2.57
CA PRO A 76 -3.68 19.41 1.70
C PRO A 76 -3.65 19.11 0.21
N ASN A 77 -3.16 17.94 -0.21
CA ASN A 77 -3.01 17.53 -1.61
C ASN A 77 -4.07 16.49 -2.05
N TYR A 78 -5.21 16.42 -1.34
CA TYR A 78 -6.38 15.63 -1.77
C TYR A 78 -6.99 16.17 -3.08
#